data_AF-A0A837LIC1-F1
#
_entry.id   AF-A0A837LIC1-F1
#
_cell.length_a   1.000
_cell.length_b   1.000
_cell.length_c   1.000
_cell.angle_alpha   90.00
_cell.angle_beta   90.00
_cell.angle_gamma   90.00
#
_symmetry.space_group_name_H-M   'P 1'
#
loop_
_entity.id
_entity.type
_entity.pdbx_description
1 polymer ?
#
loop_
_entity_poly.entity_id
_entity_poly.type
_entity_poly.pdbx_seq_one_letter_code
_entity_poly.pdbx_strand_id
1 'polypeptide(L)'
;MPNCIPLNPVLPKNFDDTPNEKRSKSQLDAWWDHPYGITCPDGKITVRCLNGGAWDRSTVLGVADNYEEACELAEREQSAWVKRRAEPIFYYSGEAPFRAIRDAQRPDQEQTFVASFDTQDELISWLNSQKTS
;
A
#
# COMPACT_ATOMS: atom_id res chain seq x y z
N MET A 1 20.74 5.46 -6.01
CA MET A 1 20.81 5.52 -4.54
C MET A 1 19.40 5.34 -4.04
N PRO A 2 19.15 4.39 -3.12
CA PRO A 2 17.82 4.22 -2.55
C PRO A 2 17.39 5.52 -1.87
N ASN A 3 16.10 5.85 -1.95
CA ASN A 3 15.57 7.05 -1.32
C ASN A 3 15.76 6.94 0.20
N CYS A 4 16.40 7.96 0.78
CA CYS A 4 16.57 8.04 2.24
C CYS A 4 15.20 8.14 2.93
N ILE A 5 15.00 7.33 3.97
CA ILE A 5 13.79 7.35 4.79
C ILE A 5 14.06 8.05 6.13
N PRO A 6 13.09 8.79 6.70
CA PRO A 6 13.28 9.36 8.03
C PRO A 6 13.45 8.26 9.09
N LEU A 7 14.40 8.46 10.01
CA LEU A 7 14.66 7.54 11.12
C LEU A 7 14.11 8.12 12.43
N ASN A 8 13.33 7.32 13.16
CA ASN A 8 12.62 7.70 14.39
C ASN A 8 11.85 9.03 14.28
N PRO A 9 11.03 9.23 13.22
CA PRO A 9 10.29 10.49 13.12
C PRO A 9 9.26 10.60 14.24
N VAL A 10 8.94 11.84 14.63
CA VAL A 10 7.85 12.09 15.59
C VAL A 10 6.51 11.82 14.91
N LEU A 11 5.86 10.73 15.28
CA LEU A 11 4.57 10.35 14.74
C LEU A 11 3.45 11.20 15.36
N PRO A 12 2.36 11.47 14.61
CA PRO A 12 1.13 12.00 15.19
C PRO A 12 0.63 11.16 16.38
N LYS A 13 -0.09 11.81 17.30
CA LYS A 13 -0.73 11.08 18.41
C LYS A 13 -1.66 10.00 17.87
N ASN A 14 -1.61 8.79 18.46
CA ASN A 14 -2.40 7.62 18.08
C ASN A 14 -2.19 7.19 16.60
N PHE A 15 -1.02 7.46 16.02
CA PHE A 15 -0.76 7.18 14.61
C PHE A 15 -1.04 5.73 14.21
N ASP A 16 -0.62 4.77 15.04
CA ASP A 16 -0.81 3.33 14.82
C ASP A 16 -2.11 2.77 15.45
N ASP A 17 -2.99 3.63 15.98
CA ASP A 17 -4.29 3.24 16.53
C ASP A 17 -5.48 3.91 15.79
N THR A 18 -5.18 4.69 14.75
CA THR A 18 -6.19 5.43 13.98
C THR A 18 -6.58 4.64 12.72
N PRO A 19 -7.84 4.27 12.49
CA PRO A 19 -8.27 3.65 11.23
C PRO A 19 -7.96 4.50 10.00
N ASN A 20 -7.60 3.86 8.88
CA ASN A 20 -7.25 4.54 7.62
C ASN A 20 -8.32 5.55 7.15
N GLU A 21 -9.58 5.17 7.21
CA GLU A 21 -10.74 5.99 6.82
C GLU A 21 -10.98 7.18 7.76
N LYS A 22 -10.42 7.16 8.97
CA LYS A 22 -10.58 8.23 9.96
C LYS A 22 -9.42 9.23 9.93
N ARG A 23 -8.39 9.00 9.11
CA ARG A 23 -7.23 9.90 8.99
C ARG A 23 -7.61 11.16 8.22
N SER A 24 -7.07 12.30 8.64
CA SER A 24 -7.27 13.55 7.91
C SER A 24 -6.50 13.53 6.59
N LYS A 25 -6.95 14.33 5.62
CA LYS A 25 -6.24 14.52 4.34
C LYS A 25 -4.77 14.93 4.55
N SER A 26 -4.52 15.88 5.46
CA SER A 26 -3.16 16.33 5.78
C SER A 26 -2.26 15.23 6.33
N GLN A 27 -2.82 14.30 7.12
CA GLN A 27 -2.07 13.16 7.63
C GLN A 27 -1.79 12.15 6.51
N LEU A 28 -2.76 11.88 5.64
CA LEU A 28 -2.55 11.02 4.47
C LEU A 28 -1.51 11.62 3.52
N ASP A 29 -1.53 12.92 3.26
CA ASP A 29 -0.56 13.58 2.40
C ASP A 29 0.87 13.52 2.95
N ALA A 30 1.02 13.60 4.28
CA ALA A 30 2.33 13.56 4.92
C ALA A 30 2.92 12.15 5.10
N TRP A 31 2.07 11.12 5.23
CA TRP A 31 2.51 9.79 5.67
C TRP A 31 2.16 8.65 4.72
N TRP A 32 1.15 8.82 3.86
CA TRP A 32 0.72 7.72 3.00
C TRP A 32 1.78 7.41 1.95
N ASP A 33 2.20 6.16 1.86
CA ASP A 33 3.30 5.69 0.99
C ASP A 33 4.66 6.34 1.25
N HIS A 34 4.87 6.90 2.43
CA HIS A 34 6.15 7.43 2.87
C HIS A 34 6.73 6.51 3.95
N PRO A 35 7.65 5.59 3.59
CA PRO A 35 8.25 4.70 4.57
C PRO A 35 9.12 5.44 5.58
N TYR A 36 9.26 4.89 6.77
CA TYR A 36 10.11 5.38 7.84
C TYR A 36 10.72 4.24 8.64
N GLY A 37 11.85 4.50 9.29
CA GLY A 37 12.54 3.54 10.16
C GLY A 37 12.28 3.82 11.63
N ILE A 38 12.16 2.76 12.44
CA ILE A 38 12.17 2.80 13.90
C ILE A 38 13.36 1.97 14.39
N THR A 39 14.28 2.61 15.12
CA THR A 39 15.44 1.93 15.70
C THR A 39 15.02 1.08 16.90
N CYS A 40 15.37 -0.19 16.86
CA CYS A 40 15.16 -1.14 17.93
C CYS A 40 16.27 -1.05 18.99
N PRO A 41 16.03 -1.53 20.23
CA PRO A 41 17.06 -1.52 21.29
C PRO A 41 18.34 -2.30 20.95
N ASP A 42 18.26 -3.27 20.03
CA ASP A 42 19.39 -4.06 19.54
C ASP A 42 20.18 -3.40 18.38
N GLY A 43 19.79 -2.17 17.98
CA GLY A 43 20.40 -1.40 16.90
C GLY A 43 19.83 -1.67 15.51
N LYS A 44 18.98 -2.69 15.34
CA LYS A 44 18.28 -2.95 14.06
C LYS A 44 17.24 -1.87 13.78
N ILE A 45 16.77 -1.80 12.54
CA ILE A 45 15.77 -0.82 12.11
C ILE A 45 14.55 -1.55 11.58
N THR A 46 13.41 -1.37 12.25
CA THR A 46 12.11 -1.80 11.71
C THR A 46 11.62 -0.77 10.71
N VAL A 47 11.43 -1.18 9.45
CA VAL A 47 10.91 -0.32 8.38
C VAL A 47 9.40 -0.46 8.34
N ARG A 48 8.70 0.68 8.37
CA ARG A 48 7.24 0.75 8.38
C ARG A 48 6.74 1.74 7.33
N CYS A 49 5.51 1.56 6.88
CA CYS A 49 4.86 2.49 5.97
C CYS A 49 3.35 2.50 6.19
N LEU A 50 2.74 3.68 6.19
CA LEU A 50 1.29 3.80 6.14
C LEU A 50 0.85 3.68 4.67
N ASN A 51 0.43 2.50 4.24
CA ASN A 51 0.17 2.24 2.82
C ASN A 51 -1.08 1.38 2.55
N GLY A 52 -1.86 1.09 3.60
CA GLY A 52 -3.09 0.28 3.49
C GLY A 52 -2.89 -1.23 3.59
N GLY A 53 -1.67 -1.72 3.83
CA GLY A 53 -1.44 -3.15 4.12
C GLY A 53 -2.07 -3.61 5.45
N ALA A 54 -2.25 -2.68 6.39
CA ALA A 54 -3.06 -2.86 7.59
C ALA A 54 -4.19 -1.83 7.63
N TRP A 55 -5.32 -2.19 8.25
CA TRP A 55 -6.52 -1.34 8.29
C TRP A 55 -6.38 -0.14 9.25
N ASP A 56 -5.70 -0.36 10.38
CA ASP A 56 -5.70 0.56 11.52
C ASP A 56 -4.34 1.17 11.86
N ARG A 57 -3.26 0.75 11.19
CA ARG A 57 -1.89 1.12 11.54
C ARG A 57 -0.95 1.14 10.35
N SER A 58 0.27 1.59 10.57
CA SER A 58 1.36 1.38 9.62
C SER A 58 1.68 -0.11 9.46
N THR A 59 1.95 -0.51 8.22
CA THR A 59 2.41 -1.85 7.85
C THR A 59 3.91 -1.97 8.12
N VAL A 60 4.32 -3.09 8.69
CA VAL A 60 5.74 -3.44 8.80
C VAL A 60 6.20 -3.99 7.45
N LEU A 61 7.18 -3.34 6.84
CA LEU A 61 7.80 -3.79 5.59
C LEU A 61 8.93 -4.80 5.86
N GLY A 62 9.57 -4.71 7.02
CA GLY A 62 10.57 -5.67 7.49
C GLY A 62 11.52 -5.06 8.51
N VAL A 63 12.66 -5.73 8.73
CA VAL A 63 13.73 -5.30 9.64
C VAL A 63 15.06 -5.35 8.90
N ALA A 64 15.90 -4.33 9.08
CA ALA A 64 17.22 -4.19 8.49
C ALA A 64 18.31 -4.06 9.58
N ASP A 65 19.53 -4.49 9.28
CA ASP A 65 20.64 -4.44 10.26
C ASP A 65 21.31 -3.07 10.31
N ASN A 66 21.17 -2.26 9.26
CA ASN A 66 21.69 -0.91 9.19
C ASN A 66 20.80 0.00 8.34
N TYR A 67 21.14 1.30 8.29
CA TYR A 67 20.31 2.31 7.64
C TYR A 67 20.29 2.20 6.11
N GLU A 68 21.38 1.74 5.48
CA GLU A 68 21.42 1.55 4.04
C GLU A 68 20.47 0.43 3.62
N GLU A 69 20.56 -0.72 4.27
CA GLU A 69 19.62 -1.84 4.09
C GLU A 69 18.17 -1.44 4.39
N ALA A 70 17.94 -0.56 5.37
CA ALA A 70 16.60 -0.06 5.67
C ALA A 70 16.01 0.75 4.51
N CYS A 71 16.83 1.57 3.84
CA CYS A 71 16.40 2.34 2.67
C CYS A 71 16.11 1.42 1.47
N GLU A 72 16.96 0.42 1.22
CA GLU A 72 16.74 -0.57 0.15
C GLU A 72 15.47 -1.40 0.40
N LEU A 73 15.27 -1.86 1.64
CA LEU A 73 14.09 -2.59 2.06
C LEU A 73 12.82 -1.75 1.85
N ALA A 74 12.85 -0.48 2.26
CA ALA A 74 11.74 0.45 2.08
C ALA A 74 11.39 0.62 0.60
N GLU A 75 12.36 0.90 -0.26
CA GLU A 75 12.14 1.08 -1.70
C GLU A 75 11.55 -0.19 -2.33
N ARG A 76 12.14 -1.34 -2.04
CA ARG A 76 11.75 -2.63 -2.63
C ARG A 76 10.32 -3.03 -2.25
N GLU A 77 10.02 -3.04 -0.96
CA GLU A 77 8.72 -3.51 -0.46
C GLU A 77 7.61 -2.51 -0.76
N GLN A 78 7.86 -1.21 -0.58
CA GLN A 78 6.87 -0.19 -0.88
C GLN A 78 6.55 -0.14 -2.38
N SER A 79 7.57 -0.21 -3.25
CA SER A 79 7.35 -0.23 -4.70
C SER A 79 6.60 -1.48 -5.15
N ALA A 80 6.91 -2.64 -4.56
CA ALA A 80 6.18 -3.88 -4.84
C ALA A 80 4.72 -3.78 -4.39
N TRP A 81 4.46 -3.20 -3.21
CA TRP A 81 3.10 -2.97 -2.72
C TRP A 81 2.31 -2.02 -3.62
N VAL A 82 2.88 -0.87 -3.99
CA VAL A 82 2.24 0.12 -4.87
C VAL A 82 1.87 -0.50 -6.22
N LYS A 83 2.78 -1.28 -6.82
CA LYS A 83 2.50 -2.00 -8.07
C LYS A 83 1.31 -2.96 -7.91
N ARG A 84 1.35 -3.80 -6.87
CA ARG A 84 0.31 -4.80 -6.62
C ARG A 84 -1.06 -4.19 -6.36
N ARG A 85 -1.15 -3.13 -5.55
CA ARG A 85 -2.43 -2.49 -5.24
C ARG A 85 -2.99 -1.66 -6.40
N ALA A 86 -2.18 -1.33 -7.40
CA ALA A 86 -2.61 -0.61 -8.60
C ALA A 86 -3.19 -1.55 -9.68
N GLU A 87 -2.99 -2.86 -9.53
CA GLU A 87 -3.57 -3.88 -10.41
C GLU A 87 -5.11 -3.84 -10.33
N PRO A 88 -5.80 -4.03 -11.47
CA PRO A 88 -7.25 -4.18 -11.44
C PRO A 88 -7.64 -5.46 -10.69
N ILE A 89 -8.79 -5.41 -10.02
CA ILE A 89 -9.40 -6.51 -9.29
C ILE A 89 -10.81 -6.76 -9.80
N PHE A 90 -11.31 -7.97 -9.56
CA PHE A 90 -12.70 -8.29 -9.79
C PHE A 90 -13.58 -7.58 -8.75
N TYR A 91 -14.46 -6.69 -9.19
CA TYR A 91 -15.55 -6.19 -8.37
C TYR A 91 -16.68 -7.22 -8.35
N TYR A 92 -16.82 -7.91 -7.22
CA TYR A 92 -17.76 -9.01 -7.10
C TYR A 92 -19.20 -8.58 -7.40
N SER A 93 -19.80 -9.22 -8.39
CA SER A 93 -21.22 -9.14 -8.72
C SER A 93 -21.79 -10.53 -8.95
N GLY A 94 -23.05 -10.75 -8.56
CA GLY A 94 -23.74 -12.02 -8.75
C GLY A 94 -24.28 -12.22 -10.17
N GLU A 95 -24.41 -11.14 -10.93
CA GLU A 95 -24.95 -11.13 -12.29
C GLU A 95 -24.10 -10.22 -13.19
N ALA A 96 -24.22 -10.43 -14.50
CA ALA A 96 -23.61 -9.59 -15.51
C ALA A 96 -24.22 -8.17 -15.51
N PRO A 97 -23.47 -7.13 -15.90
CA PRO A 97 -22.08 -7.18 -16.34
C PRO A 97 -21.09 -7.33 -15.17
N PHE A 98 -20.12 -8.23 -15.32
CA PHE A 98 -19.02 -8.40 -14.38
C PHE A 98 -17.97 -7.31 -14.61
N ARG A 99 -17.43 -6.72 -13.54
CA ARG A 99 -16.61 -5.51 -13.65
C ARG A 99 -15.22 -5.70 -13.09
N ALA A 100 -14.22 -5.24 -13.84
CA ALA A 100 -12.89 -4.98 -13.31
C ALA A 100 -12.82 -3.52 -12.84
N ILE A 101 -12.31 -3.32 -11.63
CA ILE A 101 -12.05 -2.00 -11.05
C ILE A 101 -10.59 -1.90 -10.64
N ARG A 102 -10.06 -0.68 -10.51
CA ARG A 102 -8.89 -0.45 -9.65
C ARG A 102 -9.39 0.10 -8.33
N ASP A 103 -8.96 -0.54 -7.25
CA ASP A 103 -9.30 -0.07 -5.91
C ASP A 103 -8.64 1.29 -5.62
N ALA A 104 -9.20 2.02 -4.67
CA ALA A 104 -8.67 3.30 -4.24
C ALA A 104 -7.22 3.12 -3.73
N GLN A 105 -6.30 3.95 -4.24
CA GLN A 105 -4.89 3.88 -3.81
C GLN A 105 -4.70 4.48 -2.41
N ARG A 106 -5.68 5.26 -1.94
CA ARG A 106 -5.74 5.94 -0.66
C ARG A 106 -7.16 5.93 -0.09
N PRO A 107 -7.33 6.06 1.23
CA PRO A 107 -8.65 6.10 1.86
C PRO A 107 -9.51 7.30 1.47
N ASP A 108 -8.89 8.40 1.00
CA ASP A 108 -9.58 9.61 0.53
C ASP A 108 -9.79 9.64 -0.99
N GLN A 109 -9.68 8.49 -1.65
CA GLN A 109 -9.88 8.34 -3.09
C GLN A 109 -11.00 7.35 -3.38
N GLU A 110 -11.60 7.49 -4.55
CA GLU A 110 -12.63 6.59 -5.05
C GLU A 110 -11.99 5.48 -5.90
N GLN A 111 -12.61 4.31 -5.86
CA GLN A 111 -12.35 3.23 -6.80
C GLN A 111 -12.67 3.67 -8.24
N THR A 112 -11.95 3.13 -9.22
CA THR A 112 -12.14 3.48 -10.63
C THR A 112 -12.57 2.28 -11.46
N PHE A 113 -13.56 2.49 -12.33
CA PHE A 113 -13.99 1.49 -13.30
C PHE A 113 -12.91 1.31 -14.38
N VAL A 114 -12.67 0.05 -14.77
CA VAL A 114 -11.68 -0.28 -15.81
C VAL A 114 -12.34 -0.91 -17.02
N ALA A 115 -13.10 -1.99 -16.82
CA ALA A 115 -13.74 -2.74 -17.90
C ALA A 115 -14.93 -3.55 -17.38
N SER A 116 -15.81 -3.95 -18.30
CA SER A 116 -16.94 -4.83 -18.03
C SER A 116 -16.98 -5.99 -19.01
N PHE A 117 -17.45 -7.14 -18.55
CA PHE A 117 -17.51 -8.40 -19.28
C PHE A 117 -18.86 -9.08 -19.08
N ASP A 118 -19.28 -9.87 -20.06
CA ASP A 118 -20.55 -10.59 -20.00
C ASP A 118 -20.43 -11.88 -19.17
N THR A 119 -19.23 -12.44 -19.07
CA THR A 119 -18.94 -13.65 -18.29
C THR A 119 -17.80 -13.44 -17.28
N GLN A 120 -17.79 -14.23 -16.21
CA GLN A 120 -16.69 -14.21 -15.23
C GLN A 120 -15.40 -14.75 -15.83
N ASP A 121 -15.47 -15.74 -16.72
CA ASP A 121 -14.30 -16.34 -17.35
C ASP A 121 -13.53 -15.32 -18.20
N GLU A 122 -14.23 -14.52 -19.01
CA GLU A 122 -13.63 -13.43 -19.78
C GLU A 122 -12.93 -12.41 -18.88
N LEU A 123 -13.58 -12.02 -17.78
CA LEU A 123 -13.01 -11.11 -16.80
C LEU A 123 -11.73 -11.68 -16.18
N ILE A 124 -11.75 -12.96 -15.77
CA ILE A 124 -10.60 -13.62 -15.12
C ILE A 124 -9.44 -13.76 -16.12
N SER A 125 -9.71 -14.20 -17.34
CA SER A 125 -8.73 -14.27 -18.42
C SER A 125 -8.12 -12.89 -18.70
N TRP A 126 -8.95 -11.84 -18.74
CA TRP A 126 -8.47 -10.48 -18.91
C TRP A 126 -7.58 -10.03 -17.74
N LEU A 127 -8.01 -10.23 -16.48
CA LEU A 127 -7.22 -9.88 -15.29
C LEU A 127 -5.84 -10.57 -15.29
N ASN A 128 -5.78 -11.85 -15.66
CA ASN A 128 -4.53 -12.59 -15.73
C ASN A 128 -3.59 -12.05 -16.80
N SER A 129 -4.12 -11.57 -17.94
CA SER A 129 -3.31 -10.94 -19.00
C SER A 129 -2.64 -9.63 -18.55
N GLN A 130 -3.23 -8.92 -17.59
CA GLN A 130 -2.71 -7.64 -17.09
C GLN A 130 -1.50 -7.81 -16.16
N LYS A 131 -1.29 -9.00 -15.58
CA LYS A 131 -0.20 -9.28 -14.62
C LYS A 131 1.14 -9.59 -15.29
N THR A 132 1.13 -9.89 -16.59
CA THR A 132 2.32 -10.26 -17.38
C THR A 132 2.94 -9.10 -18.15
N SER A 133 2.52 -7.84 -17.90
CA SER A 133 3.02 -6.63 -18.57
C SER A 133 3.85 -5.75 -17.65
#